data_AF-A0A6G3X3N8-F1
#
_entry.id   AF-A0A6G3X3N8-F1
#
_cell.length_a   1.000
_cell.length_b   1.000
_cell.length_c   1.000
_cell.angle_alpha   90.00
_cell.angle_beta   90.00
_cell.angle_gamma   90.00
#
_symmetry.space_group_name_H-M   'P 1'
#
loop_
_entity.id
_entity.type
_entity.pdbx_description
1 polymer ?
#
loop_
_entity_poly.entity_id
_entity_poly.type
_entity_poly.pdbx_seq_one_letter_code
_entity_poly.pdbx_strand_id
1 'polypeptide(L)'
;MTGPLIVQSDKTLLLEVDHDLADACRRAIAPFAELERAPEHIHTYRVTPLGLWNARAAGHDAEQVVDALVEYSRYPVPHALLVDIAETMARYGRLTLSKHPVHGLVLTTTDRPVLEEILRSKKMQPLVGARIDPDTVAVHPSERGQVKQTLLKLGWPAEDLAGYVDGEAHPIELAEDGWSLRPYQKQAVEGFWHGGSGVVVLPCGAGKTLVGAGAMAQAKATTLILVTNTVSARQWKHELVKRTSLTEDEIGEYSGTRKEIRPVTIATYQVLTTRRKGVYPHLELFDS
;
A
#
# COMPACT_ATOMS: atom_id res chain seq x y z
N MET A 1 -4.92 -22.88 29.34
CA MET A 1 -4.15 -21.69 29.76
C MET A 1 -4.84 -20.48 29.15
N THR A 2 -5.01 -19.40 29.90
CA THR A 2 -5.56 -18.13 29.39
C THR A 2 -4.63 -17.54 28.34
N GLY A 3 -5.15 -17.01 27.24
CA GLY A 3 -4.30 -16.44 26.18
C GLY A 3 -3.56 -15.15 26.59
N PRO A 4 -2.59 -14.70 25.77
CA PRO A 4 -1.75 -13.52 26.05
C PRO A 4 -2.42 -12.18 25.73
N LEU A 5 -3.60 -12.19 25.10
CA LEU A 5 -4.24 -11.00 24.54
C LEU A 5 -5.41 -10.54 25.39
N ILE A 6 -5.49 -9.24 25.69
CA ILE A 6 -6.72 -8.63 26.23
C ILE A 6 -7.36 -7.82 25.11
N VAL A 7 -8.58 -8.20 24.74
CA VAL A 7 -9.33 -7.57 23.65
C VAL A 7 -10.37 -6.62 24.24
N GLN A 8 -10.25 -5.33 23.92
CA GLN A 8 -11.15 -4.29 24.42
C GLN A 8 -12.24 -3.95 23.39
N SER A 9 -13.41 -3.50 23.86
CA SER A 9 -14.55 -3.15 23.00
C SER A 9 -14.27 -1.96 22.07
N ASP A 10 -13.28 -1.14 22.38
CA ASP A 10 -12.86 0.02 21.57
C ASP A 10 -11.82 -0.34 20.48
N LYS A 11 -11.66 -1.65 20.18
CA LYS A 11 -10.71 -2.18 19.19
C LYS A 11 -9.23 -2.15 19.62
N THR A 12 -8.95 -1.83 20.89
CA THR A 12 -7.60 -1.94 21.45
C THR A 12 -7.28 -3.40 21.81
N LEU A 13 -6.09 -3.85 21.45
CA LEU A 13 -5.55 -5.15 21.84
C LEU A 13 -4.31 -4.95 22.69
N LEU A 14 -4.28 -5.54 23.89
CA LEU A 14 -3.13 -5.49 24.79
C LEU A 14 -2.48 -6.87 24.82
N LEU A 15 -1.26 -6.97 24.30
CA LEU A 15 -0.51 -8.20 24.21
C LEU A 15 0.57 -8.24 25.29
N GLU A 16 0.48 -9.21 26.20
CA GLU A 16 1.52 -9.48 27.19
C GLU A 16 2.73 -10.16 26.51
N VAL A 17 3.90 -9.51 26.56
CA VAL A 17 5.10 -9.92 25.81
C VAL A 17 5.78 -11.13 26.44
N ASP A 18 5.73 -11.25 27.76
CA ASP A 18 6.41 -12.29 28.53
C ASP A 18 5.68 -13.65 28.52
N HIS A 19 4.51 -13.72 27.87
CA HIS A 19 3.71 -14.95 27.80
C HIS A 19 4.23 -15.89 26.69
N ASP A 20 4.25 -17.21 26.94
CA ASP A 20 4.79 -18.21 25.99
C ASP A 20 4.18 -18.14 24.58
N LEU A 21 2.89 -17.81 24.49
CA LEU A 21 2.15 -17.65 23.23
C LEU A 21 2.27 -16.25 22.58
N ALA A 22 3.03 -15.32 23.15
CA ALA A 22 3.06 -13.93 22.70
C ALA A 22 3.49 -13.77 21.23
N ASP A 23 4.52 -14.50 20.81
CA ASP A 23 5.02 -14.45 19.42
C ASP A 23 4.02 -15.07 18.43
N ALA A 24 3.33 -16.14 18.83
CA ALA A 24 2.28 -16.74 18.02
C ALA A 24 1.08 -15.79 17.87
N CYS A 25 0.63 -15.21 18.99
CA CYS A 25 -0.41 -14.20 18.98
C CYS A 25 -0.04 -12.99 18.12
N ARG A 26 1.21 -12.50 18.22
CA ARG A 26 1.69 -11.37 17.43
C ARG A 26 1.59 -11.65 15.93
N ARG A 27 1.96 -12.85 15.49
CA ARG A 27 1.82 -13.27 14.08
C ARG A 27 0.36 -13.38 13.67
N ALA A 28 -0.50 -13.89 14.55
CA ALA A 28 -1.92 -14.07 14.26
C ALA A 28 -2.66 -12.74 14.07
N ILE A 29 -2.34 -11.70 14.85
CA ILE A 29 -3.01 -10.38 14.75
C ILE A 29 -2.36 -9.44 13.73
N ALA A 30 -1.12 -9.69 13.32
CA ALA A 30 -0.37 -8.83 12.40
C ALA A 30 -1.10 -8.47 11.08
N PRO A 31 -1.91 -9.36 10.46
CA PRO A 31 -2.60 -9.02 9.22
C PRO A 31 -3.63 -7.90 9.35
N PHE A 32 -4.23 -7.71 10.53
CA PHE A 32 -5.39 -6.83 10.72
C PHE A 32 -5.25 -5.81 11.86
N ALA A 33 -4.20 -5.89 12.67
CA ALA A 33 -3.96 -4.99 13.79
C ALA A 33 -2.64 -4.23 13.64
N GLU A 34 -2.69 -2.92 13.88
CA GLU A 34 -1.54 -2.02 13.79
C GLU A 34 -0.91 -1.82 15.17
N LEU A 35 0.42 -1.83 15.25
CA LEU A 35 1.14 -1.55 16.50
C LEU A 35 1.09 -0.06 16.83
N GLU A 36 0.48 0.31 17.96
CA GLU A 36 0.46 1.69 18.46
C GLU A 36 1.65 1.97 19.40
N ARG A 37 1.95 1.03 20.31
CA ARG A 37 2.99 1.19 21.35
C ARG A 37 3.64 -0.15 21.69
N ALA A 38 4.95 -0.15 21.92
CA ALA A 38 5.72 -1.34 22.33
C ALA A 38 6.61 -1.06 23.55
N PRO A 39 6.04 -0.83 24.75
CA PRO A 39 6.80 -0.84 25.99
C PRO A 39 7.18 -2.28 26.39
N GLU A 40 8.03 -2.41 27.41
CA GLU A 40 8.70 -3.68 27.78
C GLU A 40 7.76 -4.88 27.98
N HIS A 41 6.66 -4.71 28.72
CA HIS A 41 5.81 -5.85 29.12
C HIS A 41 4.49 -6.00 28.33
N ILE A 42 3.93 -4.89 27.82
CA ILE A 42 2.60 -4.90 27.19
C ILE A 42 2.62 -4.11 25.90
N HIS A 43 2.54 -4.77 24.76
CA HIS A 43 2.37 -4.10 23.49
C HIS A 43 0.90 -3.73 23.26
N THR A 44 0.65 -2.52 22.76
CA THR A 44 -0.68 -2.04 22.39
C THR A 44 -0.83 -2.04 20.89
N TYR A 45 -1.83 -2.78 20.40
CA TYR A 45 -2.25 -2.79 19.00
C TYR A 45 -3.67 -2.23 18.86
N ARG A 46 -4.03 -1.83 17.64
CA ARG A 46 -5.36 -1.35 17.29
C ARG A 46 -5.88 -2.07 16.06
N VAL A 47 -7.10 -2.59 16.13
CA VAL A 47 -7.83 -3.04 14.94
C VAL A 47 -8.42 -1.81 14.25
N THR A 48 -8.01 -1.56 13.01
CA THR A 48 -8.50 -0.43 12.20
C THR A 48 -9.36 -0.96 11.04
N PRO A 49 -10.35 -0.19 10.54
CA PRO A 49 -11.09 -0.59 9.34
C PRO A 49 -10.17 -0.86 8.15
N LEU A 50 -9.13 -0.03 7.97
CA LEU A 50 -8.14 -0.21 6.92
C LEU A 50 -7.36 -1.52 7.10
N GLY A 51 -6.92 -1.84 8.31
CA GLY A 51 -6.26 -3.11 8.63
C GLY A 51 -7.14 -4.31 8.30
N LEU A 52 -8.42 -4.28 8.69
CA LEU A 52 -9.39 -5.33 8.37
C LEU A 52 -9.62 -5.50 6.86
N TRP A 53 -9.72 -4.39 6.12
CA TRP A 53 -9.88 -4.45 4.66
C TRP A 53 -8.61 -4.90 3.94
N ASN A 54 -7.43 -4.53 4.44
CA ASN A 54 -6.16 -5.02 3.93
C ASN A 54 -6.00 -6.52 4.19
N ALA A 55 -6.38 -7.00 5.38
CA ALA A 55 -6.42 -8.43 5.69
C ALA A 55 -7.34 -9.16 4.70
N ARG A 56 -8.52 -8.58 4.42
CA ARG A 56 -9.46 -9.14 3.44
C ARG A 56 -8.90 -9.19 2.02
N ALA A 57 -8.23 -8.11 1.58
CA ALA A 57 -7.53 -8.06 0.30
C ALA A 57 -6.39 -9.09 0.20
N ALA A 58 -5.74 -9.39 1.33
CA ALA A 58 -4.69 -10.41 1.43
C ALA A 58 -5.23 -11.85 1.53
N GLY A 59 -6.55 -12.05 1.44
CA GLY A 59 -7.19 -13.36 1.45
C GLY A 59 -7.67 -13.85 2.82
N HIS A 60 -7.54 -13.05 3.88
CA HIS A 60 -8.10 -13.40 5.18
C HIS A 60 -9.61 -13.15 5.21
N ASP A 61 -10.37 -14.08 5.77
CA ASP A 61 -11.81 -13.87 6.02
C ASP A 61 -12.07 -13.39 7.45
N ALA A 62 -13.33 -13.01 7.71
CA ALA A 62 -13.72 -12.53 9.03
C ALA A 62 -13.67 -13.63 10.11
N GLU A 63 -13.87 -14.89 9.73
CA GLU A 63 -13.82 -16.03 10.64
C GLU A 63 -12.41 -16.20 11.18
N GLN A 64 -11.40 -16.20 10.30
CA GLN A 64 -9.99 -16.27 10.71
C GLN A 64 -9.57 -15.14 11.66
N VAL A 65 -10.05 -13.90 11.42
CA VAL A 65 -9.77 -12.75 12.29
C VAL A 65 -10.43 -12.93 13.66
N VAL A 66 -11.70 -13.35 13.68
CA VAL A 66 -12.45 -13.61 14.91
C VAL A 66 -11.82 -14.75 15.69
N ASP A 67 -11.46 -15.84 15.03
CA ASP A 67 -10.81 -17.01 15.63
C ASP A 67 -9.48 -16.63 16.26
N ALA A 68 -8.65 -15.85 15.57
CA ALA A 68 -7.40 -15.35 16.15
C ALA A 68 -7.63 -14.52 17.42
N LEU A 69 -8.66 -13.67 17.45
CA LEU A 69 -8.98 -12.89 18.65
C LEU A 69 -9.49 -13.75 19.80
N VAL A 70 -10.31 -14.77 19.50
CA VAL A 70 -10.90 -15.67 20.50
C VAL A 70 -9.86 -16.65 21.05
N GLU A 71 -9.04 -17.25 20.18
CA GLU A 71 -8.01 -18.23 20.52
C GLU A 71 -6.99 -17.65 21.50
N TYR A 72 -6.51 -16.44 21.24
CA TYR A 72 -5.46 -15.81 22.04
C TYR A 72 -6.00 -14.91 23.16
N SER A 73 -7.32 -14.78 23.33
CA SER A 73 -7.90 -13.93 24.37
C SER A 73 -7.73 -14.50 25.77
N ARG A 74 -7.38 -13.65 26.72
CA ARG A 74 -7.44 -13.94 28.16
C ARG A 74 -8.87 -13.96 28.68
N TYR A 75 -9.71 -13.07 28.15
CA TYR A 75 -11.09 -12.85 28.57
C TYR A 75 -12.04 -13.06 27.39
N PRO A 76 -13.33 -13.35 27.63
CA PRO A 76 -14.30 -13.41 26.53
C PRO A 76 -14.28 -12.13 25.69
N VAL A 77 -14.13 -12.29 24.37
CA VAL A 77 -14.11 -11.15 23.45
C VAL A 77 -15.53 -10.53 23.40
N PRO A 78 -15.66 -9.20 23.49
CA PRO A 78 -16.97 -8.55 23.41
C PRO A 78 -17.70 -8.90 22.10
N HIS A 79 -18.91 -9.46 22.20
CA HIS A 79 -19.67 -9.88 21.01
C HIS A 79 -19.91 -8.75 20.01
N ALA A 80 -20.18 -7.53 20.51
CA ALA A 80 -20.34 -6.35 19.66
C ALA A 80 -19.11 -6.05 18.79
N LEU A 81 -17.90 -6.33 19.28
CA LEU A 81 -16.66 -6.18 18.51
C LEU A 81 -16.57 -7.23 17.40
N LEU A 82 -16.94 -8.49 17.69
CA LEU A 82 -16.91 -9.56 16.69
C LEU A 82 -17.88 -9.27 15.53
N VAL A 83 -19.09 -8.78 15.85
CA VAL A 83 -20.08 -8.35 14.85
C VAL A 83 -19.54 -7.19 14.02
N ASP A 84 -18.98 -6.16 14.66
CA ASP A 84 -18.42 -5.00 13.97
C ASP A 84 -17.25 -5.38 13.02
N ILE A 85 -16.38 -6.30 13.43
CA ILE A 85 -15.31 -6.85 12.58
C ILE A 85 -15.88 -7.53 11.33
N ALA A 86 -16.85 -8.44 11.52
CA ALA A 86 -17.48 -9.16 10.42
C ALA A 86 -18.19 -8.21 9.45
N GLU A 87 -18.98 -7.27 9.97
CA GLU A 87 -19.67 -6.25 9.18
C GLU A 87 -18.70 -5.33 8.43
N THR A 88 -17.59 -4.94 9.06
CA THR A 88 -16.56 -4.09 8.43
C THR A 88 -15.91 -4.83 7.27
N MET A 89 -15.46 -6.08 7.48
CA MET A 89 -14.81 -6.87 6.44
C MET A 89 -15.76 -7.21 5.29
N ALA A 90 -17.05 -7.41 5.56
CA ALA A 90 -18.07 -7.67 4.54
C ALA A 90 -18.35 -6.49 3.59
N ARG A 91 -17.78 -5.30 3.83
CA ARG A 91 -17.84 -4.15 2.91
C ARG A 91 -16.83 -4.24 1.78
N TYR A 92 -15.73 -4.95 1.99
CA TYR A 92 -14.72 -5.14 0.95
C TYR A 92 -15.25 -6.04 -0.17
N GLY A 93 -14.91 -5.71 -1.42
CA GLY A 93 -15.34 -6.45 -2.60
C GLY A 93 -16.77 -6.16 -3.07
N ARG A 94 -17.54 -5.31 -2.36
CA ARG A 94 -18.84 -4.83 -2.88
C ARG A 94 -18.69 -3.87 -4.05
N LEU A 95 -17.55 -3.21 -4.12
CA LEU A 95 -17.17 -2.30 -5.18
C LEU A 95 -15.85 -2.74 -5.76
N THR A 96 -15.77 -2.75 -7.09
CA THR A 96 -14.58 -3.20 -7.80
C THR A 96 -14.24 -2.21 -8.89
N LEU A 97 -13.01 -1.70 -8.84
CA LEU A 97 -12.40 -0.96 -9.94
C LEU A 97 -11.76 -1.96 -10.90
N SER A 98 -12.11 -1.89 -12.18
CA SER A 98 -11.56 -2.77 -13.19
C SER A 98 -11.43 -2.07 -14.54
N LYS A 99 -10.61 -2.65 -15.43
CA LYS A 99 -10.47 -2.18 -16.81
C LYS A 99 -11.53 -2.84 -17.69
N HIS A 100 -12.50 -2.07 -18.16
CA HIS A 100 -13.49 -2.49 -19.13
C HIS A 100 -12.96 -2.37 -20.56
N PRO A 101 -13.16 -3.37 -21.45
CA PRO A 101 -12.63 -3.36 -22.81
C PRO A 101 -13.04 -2.15 -23.66
N VAL A 102 -14.26 -1.64 -23.43
CA VAL A 102 -14.86 -0.55 -24.22
C VAL A 102 -14.83 0.80 -23.48
N HIS A 103 -14.89 0.77 -22.15
CA HIS A 103 -15.18 1.98 -21.34
C HIS A 103 -13.97 2.45 -20.53
N GLY A 104 -12.82 1.79 -20.66
CA GLY A 104 -11.64 2.12 -19.87
C GLY A 104 -11.82 1.74 -18.41
N LEU A 105 -11.47 2.62 -17.47
CA LEU A 105 -11.62 2.33 -16.05
C LEU A 105 -13.10 2.46 -15.63
N VAL A 106 -13.61 1.44 -14.94
CA VAL A 106 -14.99 1.43 -14.43
C VAL A 106 -15.03 1.05 -12.95
N LEU A 107 -16.03 1.56 -12.25
CA LEU A 107 -16.41 1.11 -10.91
C LEU A 107 -17.69 0.27 -11.04
N THR A 108 -17.59 -0.98 -10.63
CA THR A 108 -18.68 -1.97 -10.64
C THR A 108 -19.11 -2.29 -9.22
N THR A 109 -20.37 -2.67 -9.03
CA THR A 109 -20.90 -3.05 -7.72
C THR A 109 -21.56 -4.44 -7.76
N THR A 110 -21.51 -5.16 -6.63
CA THR A 110 -22.39 -6.30 -6.36
C THR A 110 -23.59 -5.92 -5.50
N ASP A 111 -23.64 -4.67 -5.01
CA ASP A 111 -24.64 -4.13 -4.11
C ASP A 111 -25.12 -2.76 -4.62
N ARG A 112 -26.26 -2.75 -5.34
CA ARG A 112 -26.82 -1.54 -5.97
C ARG A 112 -27.09 -0.41 -4.98
N PRO A 113 -27.76 -0.65 -3.83
CA PRO A 113 -27.92 0.38 -2.80
C PRO A 113 -26.64 1.11 -2.42
N VAL A 114 -25.51 0.39 -2.29
CA VAL A 114 -24.20 0.97 -1.96
C VAL A 114 -23.72 1.90 -3.07
N LEU A 115 -23.84 1.47 -4.34
CA LEU A 115 -23.47 2.33 -5.47
C LEU A 115 -24.34 3.60 -5.53
N GLU A 116 -25.65 3.49 -5.31
CA GLU A 116 -26.54 4.64 -5.27
C GLU A 116 -26.17 5.64 -4.17
N GLU A 117 -25.85 5.15 -2.98
CA GLU A 117 -25.38 5.97 -1.86
C GLU A 117 -24.10 6.73 -2.25
N ILE A 118 -23.16 6.04 -2.88
CA ILE A 118 -21.88 6.60 -3.32
C ILE A 118 -22.07 7.66 -4.40
N LEU A 119 -22.92 7.41 -5.41
CA LEU A 119 -23.19 8.36 -6.49
C LEU A 119 -23.91 9.63 -6.01
N ARG A 120 -24.64 9.56 -4.88
CA ARG A 120 -25.24 10.74 -4.23
C ARG A 120 -24.23 11.58 -3.44
N SER A 121 -23.06 11.02 -3.11
CA SER A 121 -22.04 11.75 -2.37
C SER A 121 -21.44 12.88 -3.21
N LYS A 122 -21.54 14.11 -2.72
CA LYS A 122 -20.93 15.30 -3.35
C LYS A 122 -19.43 15.17 -3.57
N LYS A 123 -18.75 14.36 -2.75
CA LYS A 123 -17.30 14.08 -2.89
C LYS A 123 -17.00 13.13 -4.05
N MET A 124 -17.94 12.24 -4.38
CA MET A 124 -17.75 11.23 -5.42
C MET A 124 -18.16 11.74 -6.80
N GLN A 125 -19.22 12.55 -6.88
CA GLN A 125 -19.74 13.11 -8.14
C GLN A 125 -18.68 13.65 -9.11
N PRO A 126 -17.65 14.43 -8.70
CA PRO A 126 -16.65 14.91 -9.63
C PRO A 126 -15.65 13.84 -10.11
N LEU A 127 -15.64 12.66 -9.48
CA LEU A 127 -14.67 11.59 -9.74
C LEU A 127 -15.25 10.47 -10.63
N VAL A 128 -16.56 10.47 -10.85
CA VAL A 128 -17.28 9.49 -11.68
C VAL A 128 -17.80 10.13 -12.96
N GLY A 129 -17.80 9.36 -14.03
CA GLY A 129 -18.37 9.71 -15.32
C GLY A 129 -19.83 9.28 -15.45
N ALA A 130 -20.23 9.07 -16.71
CA ALA A 130 -21.57 8.60 -17.03
C ALA A 130 -21.84 7.20 -16.45
N ARG A 131 -23.09 6.96 -16.07
CA ARG A 131 -23.57 5.63 -15.72
C ARG A 131 -23.65 4.79 -16.99
N ILE A 132 -23.00 3.63 -16.98
CA ILE A 132 -22.96 2.71 -18.11
C ILE A 132 -24.18 1.79 -18.06
N ASP A 133 -24.46 1.22 -16.87
CA ASP A 133 -25.59 0.33 -16.62
C ASP A 133 -26.00 0.41 -15.13
N PRO A 134 -26.99 -0.38 -14.64
CA PRO A 134 -27.43 -0.34 -13.25
C PRO A 134 -26.34 -0.63 -12.21
N ASP A 135 -25.30 -1.37 -12.56
CA ASP A 135 -24.24 -1.82 -11.65
C ASP A 135 -22.87 -1.19 -11.93
N THR A 136 -22.76 -0.41 -13.02
CA THR A 136 -21.48 0.11 -13.52
C THR A 136 -21.50 1.61 -13.79
N VAL A 137 -20.47 2.31 -13.32
CA VAL A 137 -20.20 3.72 -13.63
C VAL A 137 -18.79 3.89 -14.19
N ALA A 138 -18.64 4.77 -15.18
CA ALA A 138 -17.33 5.13 -15.71
C ALA A 138 -16.50 5.88 -14.66
N VAL A 139 -15.18 5.68 -14.65
CA VAL A 139 -14.23 6.42 -13.82
C VAL A 139 -13.09 6.88 -14.70
N HIS A 140 -12.66 8.13 -14.56
CA HIS A 140 -11.50 8.58 -15.32
C HIS A 140 -10.20 7.95 -14.74
N PRO A 141 -9.26 7.44 -15.56
CA PRO A 141 -8.06 6.77 -15.06
C PRO A 141 -7.21 7.62 -14.09
N SER A 142 -7.11 8.94 -14.31
CA SER A 142 -6.38 9.85 -13.40
C SER A 142 -7.01 9.92 -12.00
N GLU A 143 -8.31 9.65 -11.89
CA GLU A 143 -9.06 9.75 -10.65
C GLU A 143 -9.02 8.45 -9.83
N ARG A 144 -8.46 7.34 -10.35
CA ARG A 144 -8.42 6.03 -9.68
C ARG A 144 -7.99 6.13 -8.22
N GLY A 145 -6.89 6.84 -7.95
CA GLY A 145 -6.38 7.03 -6.60
C GLY A 145 -7.32 7.86 -5.71
N GLN A 146 -7.89 8.93 -6.25
CA GLN A 146 -8.81 9.81 -5.52
C GLN A 146 -10.16 9.14 -5.24
N VAL A 147 -10.65 8.31 -6.18
CA VAL A 147 -11.80 7.42 -6.00
C VAL A 147 -11.55 6.48 -4.83
N LYS A 148 -10.43 5.72 -4.84
CA LYS A 148 -10.10 4.79 -3.75
C LYS A 148 -10.06 5.49 -2.39
N GLN A 149 -9.39 6.64 -2.30
CA GLN A 149 -9.34 7.41 -1.04
C GLN A 149 -10.71 7.91 -0.60
N THR A 150 -11.55 8.37 -1.53
CA THR A 150 -12.89 8.88 -1.22
C THR A 150 -13.79 7.75 -0.74
N LEU A 151 -13.77 6.62 -1.44
CA LEU A 151 -14.47 5.39 -1.08
C LEU A 151 -14.07 4.86 0.30
N LEU A 152 -12.76 4.84 0.59
CA LEU A 152 -12.24 4.48 1.92
C LEU A 152 -12.82 5.39 3.02
N LYS A 153 -12.85 6.72 2.79
CA LYS A 153 -13.41 7.70 3.73
C LYS A 153 -14.93 7.59 3.89
N LEU A 154 -15.62 7.06 2.88
CA LEU A 154 -17.06 6.76 2.93
C LEU A 154 -17.36 5.39 3.55
N GLY A 155 -16.33 4.60 3.90
CA GLY A 155 -16.50 3.30 4.54
C GLY A 155 -16.79 2.15 3.58
N TRP A 156 -16.56 2.35 2.28
CA TRP A 156 -16.82 1.39 1.21
C TRP A 156 -15.57 1.18 0.36
N PRO A 157 -14.54 0.47 0.85
CA PRO A 157 -13.30 0.28 0.10
C PRO A 157 -13.56 -0.45 -1.23
N ALA A 158 -13.00 0.06 -2.33
CA ALA A 158 -13.00 -0.66 -3.59
C ALA A 158 -11.85 -1.66 -3.66
N GLU A 159 -12.16 -2.86 -4.10
CA GLU A 159 -11.17 -3.79 -4.63
C GLU A 159 -10.66 -3.26 -5.97
N ASP A 160 -9.36 -3.35 -6.20
CA ASP A 160 -8.72 -2.71 -7.35
C ASP A 160 -8.09 -3.75 -8.28
N LEU A 161 -8.89 -4.18 -9.26
CA LEU A 161 -8.54 -5.17 -10.29
C LEU A 161 -8.19 -4.52 -11.63
N ALA A 162 -8.06 -3.19 -11.69
CA ALA A 162 -7.66 -2.51 -12.92
C ALA A 162 -6.21 -2.81 -13.33
N GLY A 163 -5.47 -3.54 -12.49
CA GLY A 163 -4.09 -3.95 -12.72
C GLY A 163 -3.10 -2.80 -12.64
N TYR A 164 -1.84 -3.11 -12.90
CA TYR A 164 -0.81 -2.12 -13.21
C TYR A 164 -0.66 -2.03 -14.73
N VAL A 165 -0.23 -0.86 -15.21
CA VAL A 165 0.32 -0.80 -16.57
C VAL A 165 1.72 -1.37 -16.48
N ASP A 166 2.07 -2.32 -17.34
CA ASP A 166 3.45 -2.80 -17.42
C ASP A 166 4.36 -1.60 -17.71
N GLY A 167 5.31 -1.36 -16.82
CA GLY A 167 6.29 -0.30 -17.01
C GLY A 167 7.14 -0.58 -18.25
N GLU A 168 7.67 0.48 -18.87
CA GLU A 168 8.62 0.33 -19.97
C GLU A 168 9.82 -0.51 -19.49
N ALA A 169 10.13 -1.58 -20.22
CA ALA A 169 11.18 -2.51 -19.84
C ALA A 169 12.56 -1.83 -19.84
N HIS A 170 13.29 -1.99 -18.75
CA HIS A 170 14.65 -1.48 -18.60
C HIS A 170 15.47 -2.48 -17.79
N PRO A 171 16.45 -3.18 -18.39
CA PRO A 171 17.24 -4.18 -17.69
C PRO A 171 18.05 -3.57 -16.54
N ILE A 172 17.78 -4.04 -15.32
CA ILE A 172 18.52 -3.67 -14.11
C ILE A 172 18.86 -4.96 -13.38
N GLU A 173 20.13 -5.16 -13.06
CA GLU A 173 20.60 -6.29 -12.25
C GLU A 173 21.36 -5.78 -11.04
N LEU A 174 21.35 -6.53 -9.93
CA LEU A 174 22.19 -6.22 -8.79
C LEU A 174 23.63 -6.64 -9.11
N ALA A 175 24.58 -5.73 -8.89
CA ALA A 175 26.01 -6.01 -9.03
C ALA A 175 26.55 -6.60 -7.71
N GLU A 176 26.27 -7.87 -7.44
CA GLU A 176 26.61 -8.57 -6.19
C GLU A 176 28.10 -9.02 -6.10
N ASP A 177 29.04 -8.16 -6.53
CA ASP A 177 30.47 -8.44 -6.38
C ASP A 177 30.97 -8.06 -4.97
N GLY A 178 31.31 -9.07 -4.16
CA GLY A 178 31.80 -8.90 -2.79
C GLY A 178 30.73 -8.43 -1.79
N TRP A 179 29.45 -8.41 -2.16
CA TRP A 179 28.33 -8.12 -1.26
C TRP A 179 27.04 -8.79 -1.76
N SER A 180 26.07 -8.96 -0.87
CA SER A 180 24.71 -9.38 -1.22
C SER A 180 23.68 -8.75 -0.30
N LEU A 181 22.41 -8.76 -0.73
CA LEU A 181 21.30 -8.37 0.14
C LEU A 181 21.23 -9.26 1.38
N ARG A 182 21.01 -8.64 2.55
CA ARG A 182 20.79 -9.37 3.81
C ARG A 182 19.47 -10.16 3.74
N PRO A 183 19.31 -11.23 4.53
CA PRO A 183 18.10 -12.06 4.48
C PRO A 183 16.79 -11.27 4.62
N TYR A 184 16.71 -10.34 5.58
CA TYR A 184 15.51 -9.50 5.76
C TYR A 184 15.26 -8.53 4.59
N GLN A 185 16.31 -8.13 3.86
CA GLN A 185 16.19 -7.26 2.69
C GLN A 185 15.63 -8.06 1.51
N LYS A 186 16.09 -9.30 1.31
CA LYS A 186 15.55 -10.21 0.28
C LYS A 186 14.07 -10.49 0.53
N GLN A 187 13.71 -10.83 1.77
CA GLN A 187 12.31 -11.02 2.17
C GLN A 187 11.45 -9.77 1.92
N ALA A 188 11.99 -8.58 2.20
CA ALA A 188 11.28 -7.33 1.93
C ALA A 188 11.05 -7.08 0.42
N VAL A 189 12.03 -7.40 -0.42
CA VAL A 189 11.91 -7.30 -1.89
C VAL A 189 10.88 -8.31 -2.41
N GLU A 190 10.98 -9.57 -2.01
CA GLU A 190 10.04 -10.63 -2.40
C GLU A 190 8.61 -10.31 -1.99
N GLY A 191 8.40 -9.92 -0.72
CA GLY A 191 7.09 -9.55 -0.20
C GLY A 191 6.49 -8.35 -0.94
N PHE A 192 7.31 -7.34 -1.27
CA PHE A 192 6.87 -6.19 -2.05
C PHE A 192 6.46 -6.59 -3.48
N TRP A 193 7.26 -7.43 -4.16
CA TRP A 193 6.98 -7.87 -5.52
C TRP A 193 5.70 -8.70 -5.62
N HIS A 194 5.54 -9.68 -4.73
CA HIS A 194 4.32 -10.50 -4.69
C HIS A 194 3.07 -9.69 -4.34
N GLY A 195 3.20 -8.64 -3.53
CA GLY A 195 2.09 -7.74 -3.19
C GLY A 195 1.70 -6.77 -4.32
N GLY A 196 2.51 -6.62 -5.37
CA GLY A 196 2.29 -5.68 -6.48
C GLY A 196 2.56 -4.21 -6.13
N SER A 197 2.06 -3.73 -4.98
CA SER A 197 2.43 -2.44 -4.39
C SER A 197 2.35 -2.50 -2.87
N GLY A 198 3.15 -1.72 -2.16
CA GLY A 198 3.14 -1.72 -0.70
C GLY A 198 4.10 -0.73 -0.06
N VAL A 199 4.21 -0.81 1.27
CA VAL A 199 5.13 0.02 2.07
C VAL A 199 6.08 -0.90 2.82
N VAL A 200 7.38 -0.70 2.61
CA VAL A 200 8.43 -1.41 3.35
C VAL A 200 8.99 -0.50 4.43
N VAL A 201 8.85 -0.89 5.70
CA VAL A 201 9.33 -0.12 6.86
C VAL A 201 10.65 -0.69 7.35
N LEU A 202 11.71 0.14 7.30
CA LEU A 202 13.05 -0.22 7.77
C LEU A 202 13.68 0.91 8.58
N PRO A 203 14.38 0.61 9.69
CA PRO A 203 15.05 1.62 10.49
C PRO A 203 16.18 2.32 9.72
N CYS A 204 16.66 3.44 10.24
CA CYS A 204 17.83 4.13 9.66
C CYS A 204 19.04 3.17 9.65
N GLY A 205 19.82 3.18 8.57
CA GLY A 205 20.99 2.30 8.41
C GLY A 205 20.69 0.85 8.01
N ALA A 206 19.43 0.40 7.97
CA ALA A 206 19.07 -0.97 7.56
C ALA A 206 19.13 -1.23 6.04
N GLY A 207 19.62 -0.28 5.24
CA GLY A 207 19.76 -0.43 3.79
C GLY A 207 18.46 -0.26 2.99
N LYS A 208 17.65 0.76 3.32
CA LYS A 208 16.46 1.14 2.55
C LYS A 208 16.73 1.29 1.05
N THR A 209 17.84 1.94 0.70
CA THR A 209 18.28 2.12 -0.68
C THR A 209 18.57 0.79 -1.38
N LEU A 210 19.16 -0.18 -0.68
CA LEU A 210 19.45 -1.50 -1.23
C LEU A 210 18.17 -2.31 -1.48
N VAL A 211 17.18 -2.20 -0.60
CA VAL A 211 15.86 -2.81 -0.85
C VAL A 211 15.17 -2.16 -2.06
N GLY A 212 15.28 -0.84 -2.21
CA GLY A 212 14.81 -0.16 -3.42
C GLY A 212 15.51 -0.65 -4.68
N ALA A 213 16.84 -0.76 -4.66
CA ALA A 213 17.62 -1.31 -5.79
C ALA A 213 17.25 -2.77 -6.10
N GLY A 214 17.00 -3.59 -5.08
CA GLY A 214 16.53 -4.96 -5.25
C GLY A 214 15.14 -5.02 -5.88
N ALA A 215 14.21 -4.16 -5.46
CA ALA A 215 12.90 -4.04 -6.08
C ALA A 215 12.99 -3.61 -7.55
N MET A 216 13.88 -2.66 -7.88
CA MET A 216 14.14 -2.24 -9.27
C MET A 216 14.69 -3.39 -10.11
N ALA A 217 15.65 -4.16 -9.59
CA ALA A 217 16.22 -5.31 -10.29
C ALA A 217 15.23 -6.46 -10.49
N GLN A 218 14.25 -6.61 -9.60
CA GLN A 218 13.15 -7.55 -9.76
C GLN A 218 12.14 -7.07 -10.81
N ALA A 219 11.83 -5.77 -10.83
CA ALA A 219 10.87 -5.16 -11.74
C ALA A 219 11.39 -5.03 -13.18
N LYS A 220 12.70 -4.78 -13.36
CA LYS A 220 13.35 -4.58 -14.68
C LYS A 220 12.61 -3.58 -15.58
N ALA A 221 12.21 -2.46 -14.98
CA ALA A 221 11.44 -1.42 -15.64
C ALA A 221 12.01 -0.03 -15.34
N THR A 222 11.63 0.95 -16.15
CA THR A 222 11.90 2.36 -15.88
C THR A 222 11.37 2.73 -14.49
N THR A 223 12.14 3.54 -13.75
CA THR A 223 11.87 3.79 -12.33
C THR A 223 11.96 5.27 -12.01
N LEU A 224 10.91 5.81 -11.39
CA LEU A 224 10.91 7.13 -10.77
C LEU A 224 11.16 7.02 -9.26
N ILE A 225 12.22 7.66 -8.77
CA ILE A 225 12.58 7.69 -7.35
C ILE A 225 12.32 9.10 -6.81
N LEU A 226 11.44 9.21 -5.82
CA LEU A 226 11.10 10.49 -5.20
C LEU A 226 11.89 10.72 -3.92
N VAL A 227 12.63 11.83 -3.89
CA VAL A 227 13.48 12.21 -2.75
C VAL A 227 13.14 13.60 -2.24
N THR A 228 13.50 13.90 -1.00
CA THR A 228 13.17 15.18 -0.35
C THR A 228 14.07 16.32 -0.83
N ASN A 229 15.32 16.04 -1.20
CA ASN A 229 16.29 17.04 -1.62
C ASN A 229 17.35 16.47 -2.57
N THR A 230 18.17 17.35 -3.14
CA THR A 230 19.22 17.01 -4.11
C THR A 230 20.39 16.22 -3.50
N VAL A 231 20.65 16.33 -2.20
CA VAL A 231 21.66 15.51 -1.52
C VAL A 231 21.24 14.05 -1.51
N SER A 232 19.99 13.78 -1.14
CA SER A 232 19.40 12.44 -1.24
C SER A 232 19.36 11.93 -2.67
N ALA A 233 19.10 12.81 -3.66
CA ALA A 233 19.13 12.41 -5.07
C ALA A 233 20.52 11.87 -5.47
N ARG A 234 21.57 12.59 -5.09
CA ARG A 234 22.96 12.18 -5.38
C ARG A 234 23.36 10.92 -4.63
N GLN A 235 22.92 10.75 -3.38
CA GLN A 235 23.15 9.52 -2.61
C GLN A 235 22.51 8.31 -3.28
N TRP A 236 21.26 8.45 -3.75
CA TRP A 236 20.58 7.41 -4.53
C TRP A 236 21.34 7.11 -5.82
N LYS A 237 21.69 8.13 -6.61
CA LYS A 237 22.46 7.93 -7.86
C LYS A 237 23.76 7.19 -7.60
N HIS A 238 24.54 7.60 -6.59
CA HIS A 238 25.81 6.96 -6.26
C HIS A 238 25.64 5.50 -5.85
N GLU A 239 24.66 5.20 -4.99
CA GLU A 239 24.45 3.82 -4.54
C GLU A 239 23.91 2.94 -5.69
N LEU A 240 23.04 3.45 -6.55
CA LEU A 240 22.53 2.69 -7.71
C LEU A 240 23.66 2.31 -8.68
N VAL A 241 24.51 3.27 -9.07
CA VAL A 241 25.67 2.99 -9.94
C VAL A 241 26.62 1.98 -9.30
N LYS A 242 26.80 2.05 -7.98
CA LYS A 242 27.69 1.14 -7.24
C LYS A 242 27.13 -0.28 -7.09
N ARG A 243 25.81 -0.42 -6.98
CA ARG A 243 25.14 -1.66 -6.53
C ARG A 243 24.33 -2.35 -7.61
N THR A 244 24.22 -1.75 -8.78
CA THR A 244 23.44 -2.30 -9.90
C THR A 244 24.25 -2.29 -11.19
N SER A 245 23.70 -2.85 -12.25
CA SER A 245 24.24 -2.79 -13.61
C SER A 245 24.08 -1.42 -14.28
N LEU A 246 23.38 -0.47 -13.64
CA LEU A 246 23.11 0.86 -14.20
C LEU A 246 24.38 1.70 -14.34
N THR A 247 24.47 2.41 -15.45
CA THR A 247 25.50 3.43 -15.70
C THR A 247 25.03 4.82 -15.27
N GLU A 248 25.96 5.78 -15.16
CA GLU A 248 25.61 7.16 -14.79
C GLU A 248 24.69 7.85 -15.80
N ASP A 249 24.73 7.44 -17.07
CA ASP A 249 23.95 8.02 -18.18
C ASP A 249 22.50 7.52 -18.21
N GLU A 250 22.23 6.39 -17.55
CA GLU A 250 20.88 5.82 -17.41
C GLU A 250 20.11 6.44 -16.24
N ILE A 251 20.80 7.23 -15.40
CA ILE A 251 20.23 7.83 -14.19
C ILE A 251 20.16 9.36 -14.31
N GLY A 252 18.95 9.90 -14.46
CA GLY A 252 18.66 11.33 -14.55
C GLY A 252 18.37 11.96 -13.19
N GLU A 253 18.75 13.23 -13.01
CA GLU A 253 18.32 14.06 -11.88
C GLU A 253 17.26 15.07 -12.33
N TYR A 254 16.08 15.00 -11.72
CA TYR A 254 14.98 15.93 -11.95
C TYR A 254 14.72 16.80 -10.72
N SER A 255 15.46 17.91 -10.63
CA SER A 255 15.45 18.84 -9.51
C SER A 255 15.17 20.28 -9.97
N GLY A 256 15.26 21.26 -9.07
CA GLY A 256 15.11 22.67 -9.44
C GLY A 256 16.24 23.15 -10.37
N THR A 257 17.41 22.51 -10.26
CA THR A 257 18.65 22.89 -10.93
C THR A 257 18.99 22.02 -12.14
N ARG A 258 18.49 20.78 -12.19
CA ARG A 258 18.72 19.81 -13.27
C ARG A 258 17.41 19.24 -13.74
N LYS A 259 17.26 19.01 -15.05
CA LYS A 259 16.02 18.57 -15.70
C LYS A 259 16.32 17.41 -16.65
N GLU A 260 16.94 16.38 -16.11
CA GLU A 260 17.36 15.20 -16.86
C GLU A 260 16.38 14.07 -16.59
N ILE A 261 15.63 13.67 -17.63
CA ILE A 261 14.78 12.48 -17.60
C ILE A 261 15.54 11.36 -18.31
N ARG A 262 15.61 10.21 -17.65
CA ARG A 262 16.29 8.99 -18.10
C ARG A 262 15.46 7.76 -17.65
N PRO A 263 15.77 6.54 -18.13
CA PRO A 263 15.06 5.32 -17.72
C PRO A 263 14.93 5.17 -16.20
N VAL A 264 15.97 5.55 -15.45
CA VAL A 264 15.86 5.76 -14.00
C VAL A 264 15.96 7.26 -13.73
N THR A 265 14.90 7.85 -13.18
CA THR A 265 14.89 9.29 -12.86
C THR A 265 14.72 9.49 -11.36
N ILE A 266 15.60 10.28 -10.76
CA ILE A 266 15.51 10.67 -9.34
C ILE A 266 15.02 12.11 -9.27
N ALA A 267 13.79 12.29 -8.76
CA ALA A 267 13.11 13.58 -8.73
C ALA A 267 12.92 14.09 -7.30
N THR A 268 13.03 15.41 -7.11
CA THR A 268 12.69 16.02 -5.82
C THR A 268 11.20 16.30 -5.70
N TYR A 269 10.60 15.99 -4.55
CA TYR A 269 9.17 16.22 -4.29
C TYR A 269 8.73 17.65 -4.63
N GLN A 270 9.53 18.64 -4.24
CA GLN A 270 9.22 20.06 -4.45
C GLN A 270 8.98 20.41 -5.92
N VAL A 271 9.70 19.76 -6.84
CA VAL A 271 9.57 20.03 -8.27
C VAL A 271 8.29 19.41 -8.82
N LEU A 272 7.97 18.17 -8.42
CA LEU A 272 6.77 17.48 -8.89
C LEU A 272 5.48 18.10 -8.35
N THR A 273 5.51 18.62 -7.12
CA THR A 273 4.34 19.26 -6.50
C THR A 273 4.18 20.73 -6.89
N THR A 274 5.09 21.28 -7.71
CA THR A 274 4.98 22.66 -8.20
C THR A 274 3.76 22.79 -9.11
N ARG A 275 2.76 23.56 -8.65
CA ARG A 275 1.52 23.78 -9.38
C ARG A 275 1.61 25.04 -10.23
N ARG A 276 1.27 24.93 -11.52
CA ARG A 276 1.12 26.09 -12.42
C ARG A 276 -0.25 26.02 -13.09
N LYS A 277 -1.05 27.09 -12.94
CA LYS A 277 -2.41 27.19 -13.52
C LYS A 277 -3.32 25.98 -13.23
N GLY A 278 -3.22 25.41 -12.03
CA GLY A 278 -4.06 24.28 -11.63
C GLY A 278 -3.49 22.89 -11.93
N VAL A 279 -2.47 22.80 -12.79
CA VAL A 279 -1.87 21.56 -13.30
C VAL A 279 -0.50 21.29 -12.65
N TYR A 280 -0.08 20.01 -12.64
CA TYR A 280 1.25 19.55 -12.22
C TYR A 280 2.13 19.26 -13.45
N PRO A 281 2.68 20.30 -14.12
CA PRO A 281 3.32 20.14 -15.44
C PRO A 281 4.56 19.25 -15.41
N HIS A 282 5.17 19.07 -14.23
CA HIS A 282 6.35 18.22 -14.07
C HIS A 282 5.97 16.75 -13.82
N LEU A 283 4.77 16.48 -13.31
CA LEU A 283 4.30 15.11 -13.07
C LEU A 283 3.82 14.47 -14.38
N GLU A 284 3.13 15.24 -15.24
CA GLU A 284 2.64 14.77 -16.55
C GLU A 284 3.77 14.26 -17.47
N LEU A 285 5.01 14.72 -17.27
CA LEU A 285 6.18 14.24 -18.01
C LEU A 285 6.57 12.79 -17.69
N PHE A 286 6.00 12.21 -16.62
CA PHE A 286 6.24 10.84 -16.18
C PHE A 286 5.03 9.92 -16.38
N ASP A 287 3.93 10.43 -16.92
CA ASP A 287 2.69 9.66 -17.20
C ASP A 287 2.69 9.07 -18.63
N SER A 288 3.84 9.04 -19.32
CA SER A 288 4.01 8.61 -20.73
C SER A 288 4.36 7.15 -20.87
#